data_AF-A0A6N9EHH0-F1
#
_entry.id   AF-A0A6N9EHH0-F1
#
_cell.length_a   1.000
_cell.length_b   1.000
_cell.length_c   1.000
_cell.angle_alpha   90.00
_cell.angle_beta   90.00
_cell.angle_gamma   90.00
#
_symmetry.space_group_name_H-M   'P 1'
#
loop_
_entity.id
_entity.type
_entity.pdbx_description
1 polymer ?
#
loop_
_entity_poly.entity_id
_entity_poly.type
_entity_poly.pdbx_seq_one_letter_code
_entity_poly.pdbx_strand_id
1 'polypeptide(L)'
;MEKIIDRKRRDPQRRDIELIVRFFAMRDISNYEKPMKNYLSKYMCNRRNITKKDLDDYRKVFYQTCDNVVNHLGEKPFHLRSGLNPPALDSVMAIFSHHLDNIPDDIHKRYEILKKDEEFDETTRRGTTDKKAVNRRFQRVRVILFDEVSS
;
A
#
# COMPACT_ATOMS: atom_id res chain seq x y z
N MET A 1 9.35 2.38 -7.34
CA MET A 1 8.49 3.52 -6.95
C MET A 1 8.15 4.47 -8.08
N GLU A 2 9.12 4.94 -8.89
CA GLU A 2 8.84 5.96 -9.93
C GLU A 2 7.82 5.50 -10.98
N LYS A 3 7.92 4.24 -11.41
CA LYS A 3 6.96 3.58 -12.31
C LYS A 3 5.56 3.44 -11.71
N ILE A 4 5.43 3.54 -10.38
CA ILE A 4 4.14 3.47 -9.68
C ILE A 4 3.47 4.85 -9.60
N ILE A 5 4.24 5.92 -9.36
CA ILE A 5 3.73 7.29 -9.11
C ILE A 5 3.64 8.16 -10.38
N ASP A 6 4.26 7.77 -11.50
CA ASP A 6 4.35 8.56 -12.73
C ASP A 6 5.08 9.91 -12.56
N ARG A 7 6.40 9.84 -12.45
CA ARG A 7 7.32 10.95 -12.12
C ARG A 7 7.42 12.08 -13.18
N LYS A 8 6.49 12.19 -14.15
CA LYS A 8 6.54 13.22 -15.20
C LYS A 8 6.31 14.66 -14.70
N ARG A 9 5.86 14.86 -13.46
CA ARG A 9 5.74 16.19 -12.82
C ARG A 9 6.57 16.24 -11.53
N ARG A 10 7.31 17.33 -11.35
CA ARG A 10 8.08 17.68 -10.14
C ARG A 10 7.14 17.80 -8.94
N ASP A 11 6.72 16.68 -8.34
CA ASP A 11 6.14 16.73 -7.01
C ASP A 11 7.27 16.95 -5.99
N PRO A 12 7.07 17.73 -4.91
CA PRO A 12 8.11 17.98 -3.92
C PRO A 12 8.54 16.66 -3.26
N GLN A 13 9.85 16.47 -3.03
CA GLN A 13 10.43 15.32 -2.29
C GLN A 13 9.65 14.88 -1.05
N ARG A 14 8.93 15.80 -0.40
CA ARG A 14 8.10 15.55 0.79
C ARG A 14 6.96 14.56 0.54
N ARG A 15 6.34 14.57 -0.66
CA ARG A 15 5.23 13.66 -0.98
C ARG A 15 5.72 12.21 -1.08
N ASP A 16 6.89 12.00 -1.66
CA ASP A 16 7.51 10.67 -1.77
C ASP A 16 7.86 10.11 -0.40
N ILE A 17 8.42 10.95 0.48
CA ILE A 17 8.74 10.56 1.86
C ILE A 17 7.46 10.15 2.61
N GLU A 18 6.37 10.92 2.48
CA GLU A 18 5.09 10.57 3.11
C GLU A 18 4.58 9.21 2.61
N LEU A 19 4.62 8.95 1.30
CA LEU A 19 4.18 7.67 0.74
C LEU A 19 5.02 6.48 1.23
N ILE A 20 6.33 6.66 1.39
CA ILE A 20 7.22 5.63 1.95
C ILE A 20 6.86 5.36 3.42
N VAL A 21 6.67 6.42 4.23
CA VAL A 21 6.27 6.27 5.64
C VAL A 21 4.90 5.62 5.75
N ARG A 22 3.94 6.00 4.89
CA ARG A 22 2.62 5.37 4.82
C ARG A 22 2.71 3.89 4.47
N PHE A 23 3.53 3.51 3.49
CA PHE A 23 3.76 2.11 3.17
C PHE A 23 4.17 1.33 4.42
N PHE A 24 5.20 1.78 5.13
CA PHE A 24 5.70 1.05 6.30
C PHE A 24 4.73 1.06 7.48
N ALA A 25 4.01 2.16 7.71
CA ALA A 25 3.01 2.23 8.76
C ALA A 25 1.82 1.32 8.45
N MET A 26 1.31 1.36 7.23
CA MET A 26 0.10 0.62 6.83
C MET A 26 0.32 -0.88 6.71
N ARG A 27 1.57 -1.38 6.71
CA ARG A 27 1.87 -2.80 6.93
C ARG A 27 1.36 -3.32 8.28
N ASP A 28 1.23 -2.42 9.27
CA ASP A 28 0.71 -2.69 10.61
C ASP A 28 -0.75 -2.18 10.75
N ILE A 29 -1.59 -2.54 9.78
CA ILE A 29 -2.95 -2.04 9.64
C ILE A 29 -3.85 -2.31 10.86
N SER A 30 -3.59 -3.38 11.62
CA SER A 30 -4.30 -3.71 12.86
C SER A 30 -4.21 -2.58 13.89
N ASN A 31 -3.08 -1.87 13.91
CA ASN A 31 -2.82 -0.76 14.82
C ASN A 31 -3.24 0.61 14.24
N TYR A 32 -3.87 0.65 13.07
CA TYR A 32 -4.32 1.90 12.47
C TYR A 32 -5.37 2.62 13.32
N GLU A 33 -5.15 3.92 13.50
CA GLU A 33 -6.09 4.85 14.13
C GLU A 33 -6.17 6.16 13.34
N LYS A 34 -7.37 6.73 13.28
CA LYS A 34 -7.55 8.08 12.72
C LYS A 34 -7.11 9.15 13.75
N PRO A 35 -6.61 10.31 13.31
CA PRO A 35 -6.32 10.70 11.93
C PRO A 35 -4.96 10.17 11.43
N MET A 36 -4.85 9.93 10.12
CA MET A 36 -3.63 9.41 9.46
C MET A 36 -2.36 10.17 9.88
N LYS A 37 -2.41 11.51 9.93
CA LYS A 37 -1.26 12.34 10.36
C LYS A 37 -0.74 11.92 11.74
N ASN A 38 -1.64 11.71 12.71
CA ASN A 38 -1.26 11.34 14.07
C ASN A 38 -0.72 9.90 14.11
N TYR A 39 -1.33 9.00 13.35
CA TYR A 39 -0.84 7.63 13.21
C TYR A 39 0.58 7.58 12.64
N LEU A 40 0.86 8.29 11.54
CA LEU A 40 2.21 8.38 10.97
C LEU A 40 3.21 9.02 11.94
N SER A 41 2.77 10.04 12.68
CA SER A 41 3.60 10.69 13.70
C SER A 41 3.97 9.73 14.84
N LYS A 42 3.00 8.96 15.36
CA LYS A 42 3.22 7.90 16.35
C LYS A 42 4.17 6.82 15.81
N TYR A 43 3.93 6.35 14.59
CA TYR A 43 4.76 5.34 13.92
C TYR A 43 6.24 5.77 13.84
N MET A 44 6.50 7.00 13.41
CA MET A 44 7.85 7.55 13.34
C MET A 44 8.48 7.74 14.73
N CYS A 45 7.72 8.20 15.72
CA CYS A 45 8.22 8.37 17.09
C CYS A 45 8.68 7.05 17.70
N ASN A 46 7.94 5.97 17.46
CA ASN A 46 8.27 4.63 17.96
C ASN A 46 9.51 4.01 17.27
N ARG A 47 9.99 4.62 16.18
CA ARG A 47 11.12 4.12 15.38
C ARG A 47 12.26 5.12 15.26
N ARG A 48 12.38 6.06 16.20
CA ARG A 48 13.45 7.09 16.20
C ARG A 48 14.86 6.51 16.32
N ASN A 49 15.00 5.38 17.01
CA ASN A 49 16.30 4.73 17.28
C ASN A 49 16.48 3.47 16.43
N ILE A 50 16.09 3.53 15.16
CA ILE A 50 16.21 2.39 14.24
C ILE A 50 17.69 2.09 13.95
N THR A 51 18.08 0.81 13.99
CA THR A 51 19.46 0.43 13.72
C THR A 51 19.76 0.48 12.22
N LYS A 52 21.04 0.51 11.84
CA LYS A 52 21.43 0.42 10.43
C LYS A 52 20.92 -0.86 9.77
N LYS A 53 20.96 -1.98 10.50
CA LYS A 53 20.48 -3.27 10.02
C LYS A 53 18.97 -3.22 9.70
N ASP A 54 18.17 -2.68 10.63
CA ASP A 54 16.72 -2.55 10.42
C ASP A 54 16.40 -1.63 9.23
N LEU A 55 17.19 -0.57 9.01
CA LEU A 55 17.06 0.31 7.84
C LEU A 55 17.36 -0.42 6.53
N ASP A 56 18.37 -1.28 6.51
CA ASP A 56 18.71 -2.09 5.33
C ASP A 56 17.60 -3.10 5.03
N ASP A 57 17.04 -3.74 6.06
CA ASP A 57 15.88 -4.64 5.93
C ASP A 57 14.64 -3.88 5.40
N TYR A 58 14.39 -2.66 5.88
CA TYR A 58 13.30 -1.83 5.40
C TYR A 58 13.48 -1.46 3.92
N ARG A 59 14.68 -1.03 3.53
CA ARG A 59 14.97 -0.78 2.10
C ARG A 59 14.70 -2.01 1.28
N LYS A 60 15.24 -3.16 1.69
CA LYS A 60 15.08 -4.42 0.96
C LYS A 60 13.61 -4.73 0.73
N VAL A 61 12.79 -4.72 1.79
CA VAL A 61 11.35 -4.99 1.68
C VAL A 61 10.65 -3.98 0.77
N PHE A 62 10.95 -2.68 0.92
CA PHE A 62 10.31 -1.65 0.09
C PHE A 62 10.64 -1.80 -1.40
N TYR A 63 11.91 -2.03 -1.73
CA TYR A 63 12.34 -2.20 -3.12
C TYR A 63 11.77 -3.49 -3.71
N GLN A 64 11.87 -4.61 -3.01
CA GLN A 64 11.27 -5.87 -3.45
C GLN A 64 9.76 -5.74 -3.67
N THR A 65 9.06 -5.01 -2.81
CA THR A 65 7.62 -4.76 -2.98
C THR A 65 7.36 -3.92 -4.23
N CYS A 66 8.10 -2.83 -4.43
CA CYS A 66 7.96 -2.01 -5.63
C CYS A 66 8.18 -2.80 -6.90
N ASP A 67 9.26 -3.59 -6.95
CA ASP A 67 9.64 -4.35 -8.13
C ASP A 67 8.62 -5.43 -8.43
N ASN A 68 8.18 -6.19 -7.43
CA ASN A 68 7.15 -7.21 -7.62
C ASN A 68 5.81 -6.61 -8.05
N VAL A 69 5.39 -5.48 -7.47
CA VAL A 69 4.17 -4.79 -7.90
C VAL A 69 4.26 -4.35 -9.36
N VAL A 70 5.39 -3.77 -9.79
CA VAL A 70 5.55 -3.34 -11.18
C VAL A 70 5.62 -4.55 -12.13
N ASN A 71 6.35 -5.59 -11.75
CA ASN A 71 6.52 -6.79 -12.57
C ASN A 71 5.19 -7.53 -12.78
N HIS A 72 4.33 -7.58 -11.76
CA HIS A 72 3.08 -8.34 -11.81
C HIS A 72 1.86 -7.50 -12.20
N LEU A 73 1.80 -6.23 -11.80
CA LEU A 73 0.62 -5.36 -11.98
C LEU A 73 0.84 -4.29 -13.06
N GLY A 74 2.06 -4.19 -13.62
CA GLY A 74 2.43 -3.21 -14.63
C GLY A 74 2.79 -1.83 -14.07
N GLU A 75 2.98 -0.87 -14.98
CA GLU A 75 3.27 0.51 -14.61
C GLU A 75 2.00 1.25 -14.18
N LYS A 76 2.14 2.17 -13.22
CA LYS A 76 1.06 3.01 -12.67
C LYS A 76 -0.18 2.22 -12.20
N PRO A 77 -0.01 1.10 -11.47
CA PRO A 77 -1.15 0.24 -11.12
C PRO A 77 -2.19 0.99 -10.30
N PHE A 78 -1.74 1.90 -9.42
CA PHE A 78 -2.61 2.66 -8.51
C PHE A 78 -3.17 3.95 -9.11
N HIS A 79 -3.02 4.17 -10.41
CA HIS A 79 -3.68 5.27 -11.11
C HIS A 79 -5.14 4.92 -11.39
N LEU A 80 -5.95 4.99 -10.34
CA LEU A 80 -7.38 4.72 -10.45
C LEU A 80 -8.10 6.00 -10.87
N ARG A 81 -8.78 5.95 -12.03
CA ARG A 81 -9.52 7.06 -12.64
C ARG A 81 -8.63 8.18 -13.19
N SER A 82 -8.39 9.23 -12.42
CA SER A 82 -7.75 10.48 -12.87
C SER A 82 -6.36 10.72 -12.28
N GLY A 83 -5.83 9.81 -11.48
CA GLY A 83 -4.48 9.91 -10.94
C GLY A 83 -4.17 8.88 -9.87
N LEU A 84 -3.02 9.03 -9.22
CA LEU A 84 -2.61 8.18 -8.11
C LEU A 84 -3.68 8.17 -7.02
N ASN A 85 -4.10 6.97 -6.63
CA ASN A 85 -5.02 6.72 -5.54
C ASN A 85 -4.22 6.21 -4.31
N PRO A 86 -3.93 7.08 -3.31
CA PRO A 86 -3.15 6.67 -2.14
C PRO A 86 -3.79 5.54 -1.32
N PRO A 87 -5.12 5.49 -1.09
CA PRO A 87 -5.74 4.33 -0.43
C PRO A 87 -5.50 2.99 -1.13
N ALA A 88 -5.52 2.97 -2.46
CA ALA A 88 -5.21 1.78 -3.24
C ALA A 88 -3.71 1.42 -3.14
N LEU A 89 -2.83 2.41 -3.22
CA LEU A 89 -1.39 2.21 -3.00
C LEU A 89 -1.12 1.64 -1.60
N ASP A 90 -1.65 2.28 -0.56
CA ASP A 90 -1.44 1.89 0.84
C ASP A 90 -1.84 0.43 1.06
N SER A 91 -3.05 0.06 0.60
CA SER A 91 -3.60 -1.28 0.81
C SER A 91 -2.92 -2.36 -0.02
N VAL A 92 -2.73 -2.13 -1.31
CA VAL A 92 -2.11 -3.12 -2.19
C VAL A 92 -0.65 -3.31 -1.82
N MET A 93 0.16 -2.24 -1.73
CA MET A 93 1.58 -2.36 -1.40
C MET A 93 1.81 -3.03 -0.04
N ALA A 94 1.03 -2.66 0.98
CA ALA A 94 1.19 -3.25 2.32
C ALA A 94 0.92 -4.76 2.29
N ILE A 95 -0.19 -5.22 1.70
CA ILE A 95 -0.49 -6.64 1.62
C ILE A 95 0.52 -7.39 0.73
N PHE A 96 0.92 -6.81 -0.40
CA PHE A 96 1.94 -7.40 -1.28
C PHE A 96 3.26 -7.63 -0.55
N SER A 97 3.66 -6.68 0.31
CA SER A 97 4.91 -6.79 1.09
C SER A 97 4.92 -7.93 2.11
N HIS A 98 3.75 -8.45 2.48
CA HIS A 98 3.61 -9.60 3.39
C HIS A 98 3.61 -10.93 2.64
N HIS A 99 3.51 -10.92 1.31
CA HIS A 99 3.35 -12.10 0.47
C HIS A 99 4.44 -12.23 -0.60
N LEU A 100 5.59 -11.57 -0.44
CA LEU A 100 6.65 -11.52 -1.45
C LEU A 100 7.18 -12.90 -1.88
N ASP A 101 7.12 -13.88 -0.98
CA ASP A 101 7.58 -15.25 -1.25
C ASP A 101 6.47 -16.16 -1.81
N ASN A 102 5.21 -15.71 -1.83
CA ASN A 102 4.04 -16.51 -2.21
C ASN A 102 3.05 -15.68 -3.05
N ILE A 103 3.53 -15.09 -4.15
CA ILE A 103 2.71 -14.32 -5.08
C ILE A 103 2.03 -15.31 -6.06
N PRO A 104 0.69 -15.34 -6.17
CA PRO A 104 -0.01 -16.20 -7.12
C PRO A 104 0.34 -15.89 -8.58
N ASP A 105 0.46 -16.91 -9.43
CA ASP A 105 0.76 -16.74 -10.87
C ASP A 105 -0.32 -15.92 -11.60
N ASP A 106 -1.56 -15.96 -11.12
CA ASP A 106 -2.70 -15.23 -11.69
C ASP A 106 -2.97 -13.87 -11.01
N ILE A 107 -2.03 -13.36 -10.18
CA ILE A 107 -2.16 -12.12 -9.42
C ILE A 107 -2.56 -10.91 -10.29
N HIS A 108 -2.10 -10.85 -11.54
CA HIS A 108 -2.50 -9.79 -12.48
C HIS A 108 -4.01 -9.84 -12.76
N LYS A 109 -4.55 -11.04 -13.02
CA LYS A 109 -6.00 -11.22 -13.27
C LYS A 109 -6.80 -10.87 -12.02
N ARG A 110 -6.33 -11.29 -10.84
CA ARG A 110 -6.92 -10.95 -9.55
C ARG A 110 -6.94 -9.44 -9.32
N TYR A 111 -5.89 -8.74 -9.72
CA TYR A 111 -5.84 -7.28 -9.65
C TYR A 111 -6.86 -6.60 -10.58
N GLU A 112 -7.08 -7.12 -11.79
CA GLU A 112 -8.15 -6.64 -12.67
C GLU A 112 -9.55 -6.83 -12.08
N ILE A 113 -9.75 -7.92 -11.32
CA ILE A 113 -10.98 -8.16 -10.56
C ILE A 113 -11.11 -7.15 -9.41
N LEU A 114 -10.05 -6.95 -8.62
CA LEU A 114 -10.03 -5.99 -7.51
C LEU A 114 -10.38 -4.56 -7.97
N LYS A 115 -9.88 -4.12 -9.13
CA LYS A 115 -10.20 -2.79 -9.67
C LYS A 115 -11.69 -2.61 -10.03
N LYS A 116 -12.43 -3.70 -10.23
CA LYS A 116 -13.87 -3.71 -10.52
C LYS A 116 -14.72 -4.04 -9.29
N ASP A 117 -14.10 -4.35 -8.16
CA ASP A 117 -14.78 -4.64 -6.91
C ASP A 117 -15.46 -3.38 -6.36
N GLU A 118 -16.77 -3.43 -6.16
CA GLU A 118 -17.57 -2.27 -5.74
C GLU A 118 -17.16 -1.76 -4.35
N GLU A 119 -16.87 -2.66 -3.41
CA GLU A 119 -16.45 -2.28 -2.06
C GLU A 119 -15.04 -1.65 -2.05
N PHE A 120 -14.11 -2.19 -2.84
CA PHE A 120 -12.81 -1.58 -3.04
C PHE A 120 -12.93 -0.20 -3.73
N ASP A 121 -13.77 -0.07 -4.74
CA ASP A 121 -14.00 1.22 -5.40
C ASP A 121 -14.60 2.26 -4.45
N GLU A 122 -15.63 1.88 -3.68
CA GLU A 122 -16.27 2.77 -2.71
C GLU A 122 -15.28 3.23 -1.64
N THR A 123 -14.58 2.29 -1.02
CA THR A 123 -13.67 2.59 0.07
C THR A 123 -12.44 3.37 -0.40
N THR A 124 -12.00 3.21 -1.64
CA THR A 124 -10.91 4.04 -2.22
C THR A 124 -11.38 5.42 -2.68
N ARG A 125 -12.68 5.72 -2.64
CA ARG A 125 -13.27 7.05 -2.91
C ARG A 125 -13.64 7.81 -1.63
N ARG A 126 -14.25 7.14 -0.66
CA ARG A 126 -14.87 7.74 0.52
C ARG A 126 -14.29 7.15 1.81
N GLY A 127 -14.30 7.94 2.89
CA GLY A 127 -13.81 7.47 4.19
C GLY A 127 -12.36 6.98 4.12
N THR A 128 -11.51 7.62 3.30
CA THR A 128 -10.15 7.13 3.01
C THR A 128 -9.25 7.04 4.24
N THR A 129 -9.62 7.71 5.33
CA THR A 129 -8.99 7.62 6.65
C THR A 129 -9.92 7.06 7.74
N ASP A 130 -11.16 6.69 7.41
CA ASP A 130 -12.05 6.05 8.38
C ASP A 130 -11.63 4.61 8.63
N LYS A 131 -11.55 4.20 9.91
CA LYS A 131 -11.03 2.88 10.29
C LYS A 131 -11.84 1.74 9.66
N LYS A 132 -13.16 1.87 9.52
CA LYS A 132 -13.99 0.82 8.90
C LYS A 132 -13.69 0.70 7.42
N ALA A 133 -13.65 1.82 6.69
CA ALA A 133 -13.33 1.83 5.26
C ALA A 133 -11.88 1.38 4.98
N VAL A 134 -10.94 1.75 5.85
CA VAL A 134 -9.56 1.26 5.81
C VAL A 134 -9.51 -0.26 6.00
N ASN A 135 -10.16 -0.81 7.03
CA ASN A 135 -10.14 -2.25 7.24
C ASN A 135 -10.81 -3.01 6.09
N ARG A 136 -11.95 -2.52 5.59
CA ARG A 136 -12.66 -3.12 4.45
C ARG A 136 -11.80 -3.17 3.21
N ARG A 137 -11.15 -2.07 2.81
CA ARG A 137 -10.28 -2.07 1.61
C ARG A 137 -9.13 -3.08 1.74
N PHE A 138 -8.49 -3.15 2.91
CA PHE A 138 -7.40 -4.09 3.15
C PHE A 138 -7.92 -5.53 3.07
N GLN A 139 -9.13 -5.77 3.58
CA GLN A 139 -9.74 -7.08 3.48
C GLN A 139 -10.07 -7.48 2.04
N ARG A 140 -10.57 -6.56 1.21
CA ARG A 140 -10.77 -6.84 -0.22
C ARG A 140 -9.47 -7.21 -0.91
N VAL A 141 -8.38 -6.48 -0.62
CA VAL A 141 -7.05 -6.80 -1.17
C VAL A 141 -6.60 -8.20 -0.74
N ARG A 142 -6.67 -8.53 0.56
CA ARG A 142 -6.30 -9.85 1.09
C ARG A 142 -7.04 -10.99 0.41
N VAL A 143 -8.36 -10.91 0.36
CA VAL A 143 -9.22 -11.95 -0.19
C VAL A 143 -9.01 -12.08 -1.69
N ILE A 144 -9.08 -10.97 -2.44
CA ILE A 144 -9.08 -11.04 -3.90
C ILE A 144 -7.68 -11.36 -4.44
N LEU A 145 -6.63 -10.79 -3.86
CA LEU A 145 -5.27 -10.99 -4.36
C LEU A 145 -4.64 -12.28 -3.85
N PHE A 146 -4.88 -12.66 -2.60
CA PHE A 146 -4.12 -13.74 -1.92
C PHE A 146 -5.00 -14.82 -1.29
N ASP A 147 -6.32 -14.81 -1.50
CA ASP A 147 -7.28 -15.76 -0.91
C ASP A 147 -7.20 -15.84 0.63
N GLU A 148 -6.71 -14.78 1.29
CA GLU A 148 -6.56 -14.72 2.75
C GLU A 148 -7.90 -14.35 3.40
N VAL A 149 -8.51 -15.32 4.08
CA VAL A 149 -9.71 -15.11 4.89
C VAL A 149 -9.31 -14.43 6.21
N SER A 150 -10.00 -13.36 6.61
CA SER A 150 -9.80 -12.77 7.94
C SER A 150 -10.02 -13.83 9.01
N SER A 151 -8.96 -14.15 9.76
CA SER A 151 -9.04 -14.80 11.08
C SER A 151 -9.59 -13.85 12.13
#